data_AF-A0A965X8N6-F1
#
_entry.id   AF-A0A965X8N6-F1
#
_cell.length_a   1.000
_cell.length_b   1.000
_cell.length_c   1.000
_cell.angle_alpha   90.00
_cell.angle_beta   90.00
_cell.angle_gamma   90.00
#
_symmetry.space_group_name_H-M   'P 1'
#
loop_
_entity.id
_entity.type
_entity.pdbx_description
1 polymer ?
#
loop_
_entity_poly.entity_id
_entity_poly.type
_entity_poly.pdbx_seq_one_letter_code
_entity_poly.pdbx_strand_id
1 'polypeptide(L)'
;MIDAKYILHSIRDINRLYEISASSQSAIELDFVNENFVVPCLKAPISNDEYEAFVAVVPGIVLSTLYERYGARLLQQNVRSFLQFGSKINKGIRTTITSTPHMFLAYNNGITATADHIELDTSGKHIKYIRNLQIVNGGQTTASIYHTAKKDKADISNIFVQMKLSVIKKPDEFDRIVSDISRFANTQNKVNEADFSANNPYLVAYEKISRFILSPITHTNNMQTCWFFERARGQYKNLRLKEGFTKSAQNKFDLKYPKNQVITKVELAKYINAFQEVSEGRKLAIGPHIVVRGNEKNYAQFINNNLPDDPRKINNVFFEDSIAKCILFKTAEKRYGVKPDSIGEMRQVVVPYTISLLSQITNNRLDIYKIWKNQQVSPELSDFIYELMKQVNQFILEKSPVSHYIEWAKKEECWDKVKGNSWNVDISEIQADLIDIKNPPKRNVIEETEDSVANANHEEEIIRSIPFALWKKIESWGKDTDRLSINQQSTAFNTAFKVKNNQKFSDSERSKAMAIFEIVCEHNIDLLSEADELAEPAKEEINKEVQVDADLGITVELIQKMADWDKRRRILKDWQWKVLNEVATGKRQLDSRLAWGCKKSLDILKKQGFTEV
;
A
#
# COMPACT_ATOMS: atom_id res chain seq x y z
N MET A 1 -7.31 18.02 -46.89
CA MET A 1 -6.70 18.98 -45.95
C MET A 1 -6.36 18.23 -44.67
N ILE A 2 -5.08 18.17 -44.33
CA ILE A 2 -4.60 17.59 -43.06
C ILE A 2 -4.59 18.74 -42.06
N ASP A 3 -5.42 18.65 -41.02
CA ASP A 3 -5.48 19.66 -39.95
C ASP A 3 -4.43 19.32 -38.88
N ALA A 4 -3.44 20.21 -38.74
CA ALA A 4 -2.32 20.05 -37.83
C ALA A 4 -2.76 20.30 -36.36
N LYS A 5 -2.55 19.33 -35.48
CA LYS A 5 -2.72 19.47 -34.03
C LYS A 5 -1.52 20.19 -33.41
N TYR A 6 -1.76 21.31 -32.75
CA TYR A 6 -0.78 21.96 -31.88
C TYR A 6 -0.62 21.17 -30.58
N ILE A 7 0.58 20.65 -30.32
CA ILE A 7 0.98 19.98 -29.08
C ILE A 7 1.77 20.99 -28.24
N LEU A 8 1.29 21.29 -27.03
CA LEU A 8 2.00 22.15 -26.08
C LEU A 8 2.87 21.27 -25.19
N HIS A 9 4.18 21.27 -25.43
CA HIS A 9 5.17 20.57 -24.61
C HIS A 9 5.61 21.48 -23.45
N SER A 10 5.49 21.02 -22.21
CA SER A 10 6.18 21.62 -21.06
C SER A 10 7.32 20.69 -20.67
N ILE A 11 8.56 21.12 -20.89
CA ILE A 11 9.76 20.42 -20.45
C ILE A 11 9.93 20.68 -18.95
N ARG A 12 10.07 19.62 -18.16
CA ARG A 12 10.36 19.73 -16.72
C ARG A 12 11.67 18.99 -16.43
N ASP A 13 12.58 19.69 -15.77
CA ASP A 13 13.94 19.26 -15.45
C ASP A 13 13.96 18.07 -14.46
N ILE A 14 14.86 17.12 -14.71
CA ILE A 14 15.10 15.91 -13.91
C ILE A 14 15.75 16.23 -12.56
N ASN A 15 16.48 17.33 -12.44
CA ASN A 15 16.99 17.83 -11.15
C ASN A 15 15.85 18.16 -10.19
N ARG A 16 14.73 18.69 -10.71
CA ARG A 16 13.54 19.01 -9.91
C ARG A 16 12.75 17.77 -9.48
N LEU A 17 12.81 16.69 -10.26
CA LEU A 17 12.23 15.38 -9.90
C LEU A 17 13.11 14.63 -8.88
N TYR A 18 14.44 14.80 -8.97
CA TYR A 18 15.40 14.30 -7.99
C TYR A 18 15.30 15.04 -6.66
N GLU A 19 15.18 16.37 -6.65
CA GLU A 19 14.86 17.18 -5.46
C GLU A 19 13.59 16.69 -4.77
N ILE A 20 12.53 16.38 -5.51
CA ILE A 20 11.26 15.85 -4.96
C ILE A 20 11.45 14.46 -4.31
N SER A 21 12.40 13.65 -4.78
CA SER A 21 12.67 12.29 -4.29
C SER A 21 13.67 12.25 -3.12
N ALA A 22 14.77 13.00 -3.20
CA ALA A 22 15.76 13.15 -2.13
C ALA A 22 15.20 13.95 -0.95
N SER A 23 14.29 14.88 -1.21
CA SER A 23 13.65 15.64 -0.14
C SER A 23 12.71 14.78 0.72
N SER A 24 12.33 13.56 0.34
CA SER A 24 11.44 12.72 1.15
C SER A 24 11.97 12.35 2.55
N GLN A 25 13.26 12.55 2.82
CA GLN A 25 13.88 12.49 4.16
C GLN A 25 14.43 13.84 4.67
N SER A 26 14.43 14.91 3.85
CA SER A 26 14.91 16.23 4.28
C SER A 26 13.82 16.99 5.04
N ALA A 27 14.22 17.67 6.11
CA ALA A 27 13.36 18.60 6.83
C ALA A 27 12.75 19.61 5.85
N ILE A 28 11.46 19.96 6.05
CA ILE A 28 10.83 21.05 5.29
C ILE A 28 11.39 22.36 5.84
N GLU A 29 12.25 23.01 5.07
CA GLU A 29 12.89 24.27 5.41
C GLU A 29 12.26 25.42 4.64
N LEU A 30 11.90 26.48 5.36
CA LEU A 30 11.18 27.63 4.83
C LEU A 30 11.90 28.90 5.25
N ASP A 31 12.43 29.62 4.28
CA ASP A 31 13.02 30.93 4.45
C ASP A 31 12.05 31.99 3.90
N PHE A 32 11.33 32.63 4.80
CA PHE A 32 10.34 33.64 4.43
C PHE A 32 10.99 34.94 3.94
N VAL A 33 12.23 35.22 4.36
CA VAL A 33 12.94 36.43 3.94
C VAL A 33 13.33 36.32 2.47
N ASN A 34 13.96 35.21 2.09
CA ASN A 34 14.38 34.97 0.71
C ASN A 34 13.17 34.82 -0.25
N GLU A 35 12.04 34.36 0.25
CA GLU A 35 10.80 34.25 -0.52
C GLU A 35 9.95 35.54 -0.51
N ASN A 36 10.44 36.64 0.07
CA ASN A 36 9.74 37.93 0.22
C ASN A 36 8.34 37.79 0.86
N PHE A 37 8.21 36.87 1.81
CA PHE A 37 7.00 36.68 2.59
C PHE A 37 7.15 37.26 3.98
N VAL A 38 6.08 37.89 4.47
CA VAL A 38 5.99 38.41 5.83
C VAL A 38 4.98 37.58 6.60
N VAL A 39 5.47 36.87 7.62
CA VAL A 39 4.63 36.04 8.50
C VAL A 39 4.72 36.61 9.92
N PRO A 40 3.81 37.52 10.30
CA PRO A 40 3.77 38.03 11.66
C PRO A 40 3.36 36.93 12.65
N CYS A 41 3.99 36.95 13.82
CA CYS A 41 3.76 35.99 14.89
C CYS A 41 3.81 36.60 16.28
N LEU A 42 3.15 35.92 17.21
CA LEU A 42 3.20 36.20 18.64
C LEU A 42 3.69 34.95 19.37
N LYS A 43 4.76 35.08 20.16
CA LYS A 43 5.24 34.01 21.05
C LYS A 43 4.29 33.86 22.24
N ALA A 44 3.91 32.63 22.57
CA ALA A 44 3.12 32.35 23.75
C ALA A 44 4.02 32.46 25.01
N PRO A 45 3.54 33.06 26.11
CA PRO A 45 4.30 33.17 27.36
C PRO A 45 4.28 31.86 28.14
N ILE A 46 4.84 30.80 27.55
CA ILE A 46 4.87 29.45 28.12
C ILE A 46 6.31 29.13 28.54
N SER A 47 6.50 28.77 29.80
CA SER A 47 7.75 28.20 30.31
C SER A 47 7.65 26.69 30.26
N ASN A 48 8.17 26.08 29.19
CA ASN A 48 8.18 24.63 29.00
C ASN A 48 9.47 24.20 28.28
N ASP A 49 10.09 23.15 28.78
CA ASP A 49 11.35 22.60 28.28
C ASP A 49 11.15 21.63 27.10
N GLU A 50 9.94 21.13 26.90
CA GLU A 50 9.59 20.23 25.79
C GLU A 50 9.27 20.99 24.50
N TYR A 51 8.64 22.17 24.58
CA TYR A 51 8.23 22.94 23.40
C TYR A 51 8.03 24.44 23.65
N GLU A 52 8.00 25.21 22.56
CA GLU A 52 7.53 26.59 22.49
C GLU A 52 6.33 26.72 21.55
N ALA A 53 5.47 27.72 21.78
CA ALA A 53 4.31 27.94 20.92
C ALA A 53 4.24 29.36 20.38
N PHE A 54 3.73 29.46 19.15
CA PHE A 54 3.51 30.72 18.45
C PHE A 54 2.12 30.73 17.82
N VAL A 55 1.51 31.90 17.76
CA VAL A 55 0.34 32.16 16.91
C VAL A 55 0.78 33.09 15.80
N ALA A 56 0.58 32.69 14.55
CA ALA A 56 1.01 33.44 13.37
C ALA A 56 -0.16 33.69 12.41
N VAL A 57 -0.03 34.72 11.58
CA VAL A 57 -0.96 34.99 10.48
C VAL A 57 -0.24 34.72 9.17
N VAL A 58 -0.63 33.65 8.48
CA VAL A 58 0.04 33.17 7.28
C VAL A 58 -0.76 33.61 6.04
N PRO A 59 -0.16 34.31 5.07
CA PRO A 59 -0.83 34.63 3.82
C PRO A 59 -1.22 33.36 3.04
N GLY A 60 -2.37 33.39 2.36
CA GLY A 60 -2.87 32.27 1.57
C GLY A 60 -1.94 31.87 0.44
N ILE A 61 -1.23 32.85 -0.14
CA ILE A 61 -0.18 32.63 -1.15
C ILE A 61 0.92 31.72 -0.59
N VAL A 62 1.37 31.94 0.66
CA VAL A 62 2.38 31.11 1.30
C VAL A 62 1.87 29.67 1.39
N LEU A 63 0.68 29.43 1.94
CA LEU A 63 0.12 28.08 2.06
C LEU A 63 -0.08 27.38 0.72
N SER A 64 -0.49 28.12 -0.31
CA SER A 64 -0.64 27.61 -1.67
C SER A 64 0.72 27.17 -2.24
N THR A 65 1.76 28.00 -2.08
CA THR A 65 3.13 27.70 -2.52
C THR A 65 3.72 26.51 -1.77
N LEU A 66 3.53 26.44 -0.45
CA LEU A 66 3.96 25.31 0.37
C LEU A 66 3.33 24.00 -0.07
N TYR A 67 2.02 24.02 -0.33
CA TYR A 67 1.31 22.84 -0.79
C TYR A 67 1.69 22.45 -2.22
N GLU A 68 1.97 23.42 -3.09
CA GLU A 68 2.49 23.16 -4.44
C GLU A 68 3.86 22.47 -4.39
N ARG A 69 4.74 22.93 -3.48
CA ARG A 69 6.12 22.44 -3.36
C ARG A 69 6.21 21.08 -2.68
N TYR A 70 5.51 20.89 -1.56
CA TYR A 70 5.67 19.70 -0.71
C TYR A 70 4.47 18.73 -0.75
N GLY A 71 3.31 19.16 -1.22
CA GLY A 71 2.12 18.33 -1.38
C GLY A 71 1.76 17.53 -0.13
N ALA A 72 1.57 16.22 -0.28
CA ALA A 72 1.21 15.32 0.82
C ALA A 72 2.27 15.24 1.92
N ARG A 73 3.54 15.57 1.65
CA ARG A 73 4.62 15.55 2.64
C ARG A 73 4.46 16.61 3.73
N LEU A 74 3.80 17.73 3.42
CA LEU A 74 3.44 18.76 4.39
C LEU A 74 2.39 18.28 5.41
N LEU A 75 1.70 17.17 5.11
CA LEU A 75 0.57 16.63 5.86
C LEU A 75 0.81 15.20 6.38
N GLN A 76 2.03 14.67 6.26
CA GLN A 76 2.31 13.25 6.52
C GLN A 76 2.09 12.86 7.99
N GLN A 77 2.34 13.77 8.93
CA GLN A 77 2.15 13.53 10.37
C GLN A 77 0.72 13.83 10.86
N ASN A 78 -0.21 14.05 9.93
CA ASN A 78 -1.63 14.17 10.22
C ASN A 78 -2.26 12.76 10.36
N VAL A 79 -2.83 12.44 11.54
CA VAL A 79 -3.56 11.17 11.75
C VAL A 79 -4.84 11.06 10.92
N ARG A 80 -5.34 12.18 10.38
CA ARG A 80 -6.43 12.19 9.42
C ARG A 80 -5.81 12.09 8.03
N SER A 81 -6.03 10.97 7.33
CA SER A 81 -5.80 10.92 5.89
C SER A 81 -6.61 12.06 5.25
N PHE A 82 -5.90 13.09 4.80
CA PHE A 82 -6.50 14.10 3.96
C PHE A 82 -7.17 13.37 2.79
N LEU A 83 -8.41 13.76 2.43
CA LEU A 83 -9.14 13.48 1.18
C LEU A 83 -10.58 12.96 1.37
N GLN A 84 -11.47 13.86 1.80
CA GLN A 84 -12.80 13.95 1.19
C GLN A 84 -12.90 15.26 0.41
N PHE A 85 -12.29 15.31 -0.77
CA PHE A 85 -12.67 16.34 -1.74
C PHE A 85 -14.14 16.16 -2.11
N GLY A 86 -14.95 17.18 -1.82
CA GLY A 86 -16.41 17.17 -2.05
C GLY A 86 -17.27 17.23 -0.78
N SER A 87 -16.69 17.29 0.42
CA SER A 87 -17.47 17.54 1.65
C SER A 87 -18.12 18.94 1.63
N LYS A 88 -19.26 19.12 2.33
CA LYS A 88 -19.91 20.44 2.49
C LYS A 88 -18.93 21.52 2.98
N ILE A 89 -17.97 21.13 3.81
CA ILE A 89 -16.92 22.01 4.37
C ILE A 89 -16.01 22.56 3.25
N ASN A 90 -15.53 21.69 2.35
CA ASN A 90 -14.67 22.14 1.25
C ASN A 90 -15.42 23.07 0.27
N LYS A 91 -16.74 22.87 0.09
CA LYS A 91 -17.56 23.82 -0.67
C LYS A 91 -17.64 25.17 0.02
N GLY A 92 -17.86 25.20 1.35
CA GLY A 92 -17.86 26.43 2.14
C GLY A 92 -16.55 27.21 2.04
N ILE A 93 -15.42 26.54 2.28
CA ILE A 93 -14.08 27.17 2.17
C ILE A 93 -13.88 27.76 0.76
N ARG A 94 -14.18 26.97 -0.29
CA ARG A 94 -14.09 27.44 -1.68
C ARG A 94 -14.97 28.66 -1.94
N THR A 95 -16.21 28.66 -1.44
CA THR A 95 -17.11 29.82 -1.55
C THR A 95 -16.53 31.05 -0.86
N THR A 96 -15.94 30.93 0.33
CA THR A 96 -15.29 32.08 0.98
C THR A 96 -14.13 32.60 0.15
N ILE A 97 -13.29 31.71 -0.41
CA ILE A 97 -12.17 32.10 -1.30
C ILE A 97 -12.68 32.91 -2.49
N THR A 98 -13.75 32.45 -3.16
CA THR A 98 -14.23 33.07 -4.41
C THR A 98 -15.13 34.28 -4.19
N SER A 99 -15.86 34.35 -3.08
CA SER A 99 -16.92 35.34 -2.87
C SER A 99 -16.59 36.38 -1.80
N THR A 100 -15.88 35.99 -0.75
CA THR A 100 -15.57 36.87 0.41
C THR A 100 -14.15 36.63 0.95
N PRO A 101 -13.09 36.75 0.12
CA PRO A 101 -11.72 36.38 0.51
C PRO A 101 -11.19 37.19 1.71
N HIS A 102 -11.59 38.46 1.84
CA HIS A 102 -11.21 39.33 2.96
C HIS A 102 -11.73 38.84 4.33
N MET A 103 -12.77 38.00 4.35
CA MET A 103 -13.32 37.40 5.57
C MET A 103 -12.73 36.02 5.88
N PHE A 104 -11.75 35.55 5.09
CA PHE A 104 -11.26 34.17 5.20
C PHE A 104 -10.77 33.83 6.61
N LEU A 105 -9.98 34.73 7.21
CA LEU A 105 -9.44 34.58 8.57
C LEU A 105 -10.53 34.47 9.64
N ALA A 106 -11.69 35.11 9.43
CA ALA A 106 -12.81 35.11 10.37
C ALA A 106 -13.74 33.90 10.17
N TYR A 107 -13.96 33.48 8.92
CA TYR A 107 -14.96 32.45 8.59
C TYR A 107 -14.42 31.02 8.59
N ASN A 108 -13.11 30.84 8.43
CA ASN A 108 -12.52 29.52 8.25
C ASN A 108 -11.55 29.19 9.38
N ASN A 109 -11.49 27.91 9.73
CA ASN A 109 -10.52 27.42 10.70
C ASN A 109 -9.09 27.58 10.17
N GLY A 110 -8.20 27.99 11.08
CA GLY A 110 -6.77 28.05 10.86
C GLY A 110 -6.10 26.67 10.72
N ILE A 111 -4.78 26.67 10.80
CA ILE A 111 -3.94 25.48 10.77
C ILE A 111 -3.23 25.28 12.10
N THR A 112 -2.96 24.02 12.45
CA THR A 112 -2.02 23.67 13.53
C THR A 112 -0.82 22.99 12.90
N ALA A 113 0.37 23.46 13.27
CA ALA A 113 1.62 22.98 12.74
C ALA A 113 2.67 22.72 13.83
N THR A 114 3.60 21.84 13.53
CA THR A 114 4.77 21.52 14.36
C THR A 114 6.06 21.80 13.59
N ALA A 115 7.12 22.12 14.31
CA ALA A 115 8.47 22.35 13.77
C ALA A 115 9.51 21.93 14.81
N ASP A 116 10.76 21.74 14.39
CA ASP A 116 11.88 21.50 15.32
C ASP A 116 12.71 22.77 15.58
N HIS A 117 12.61 23.77 14.71
CA HIS A 117 13.38 25.00 14.83
C HIS A 117 12.69 26.17 14.12
N ILE A 118 12.84 27.38 14.69
CA ILE A 118 12.41 28.63 14.09
C ILE A 118 13.45 29.72 14.33
N GLU A 119 13.52 30.68 13.42
CA GLU A 119 14.22 31.94 13.61
C GLU A 119 13.26 33.11 13.46
N LEU A 120 13.40 34.10 14.33
CA LEU A 120 12.60 35.33 14.31
C LEU A 120 13.43 36.51 13.82
N ASP A 121 12.75 37.57 13.40
CA ASP A 121 13.39 38.85 13.17
C ASP A 121 13.90 39.49 14.47
N THR A 122 14.68 40.56 14.33
CA THR A 122 15.26 41.29 15.47
C THR A 122 14.18 41.87 16.39
N SER A 123 12.97 42.07 15.87
CA SER A 123 11.82 42.53 16.67
C SER A 123 11.11 41.41 17.42
N GLY A 124 11.36 40.14 17.08
CA GLY A 124 10.67 38.97 17.62
C GLY A 124 9.21 38.85 17.15
N LYS A 125 8.78 39.63 16.15
CA LYS A 125 7.39 39.73 15.69
C LYS A 125 7.15 39.07 14.34
N HIS A 126 8.20 38.69 13.62
CA HIS A 126 8.07 38.03 12.32
C HIS A 126 8.91 36.76 12.28
N ILE A 127 8.35 35.71 11.68
CA ILE A 127 9.09 34.47 11.44
C ILE A 127 9.95 34.66 10.20
N LYS A 128 11.26 34.49 10.36
CA LYS A 128 12.23 34.51 9.25
C LYS A 128 12.40 33.13 8.64
N TYR A 129 12.53 32.12 9.50
CA TYR A 129 12.84 30.77 9.06
C TYR A 129 12.13 29.72 9.92
N ILE A 130 11.74 28.60 9.29
CA ILE A 130 11.22 27.40 9.97
C ILE A 130 11.89 26.17 9.37
N ARG A 131 12.32 25.24 10.23
CA ARG A 131 12.79 23.90 9.83
C ARG A 131 11.84 22.82 10.33
N ASN A 132 11.69 21.81 9.49
CA ASN A 132 10.83 20.65 9.69
C ASN A 132 9.35 21.00 9.93
N LEU A 133 8.79 21.94 9.16
CA LEU A 133 7.38 22.32 9.28
C LEU A 133 6.45 21.16 8.88
N GLN A 134 5.50 20.81 9.75
CA GLN A 134 4.48 19.80 9.50
C GLN A 134 3.09 20.30 9.92
N ILE A 135 2.11 20.22 9.01
CA ILE A 135 0.72 20.62 9.30
C ILE A 135 -0.06 19.40 9.83
N VAL A 136 -0.26 19.38 11.15
CA VAL A 136 -0.95 18.30 11.87
C VAL A 136 -2.47 18.48 11.94
N ASN A 137 -2.97 19.69 11.69
CA ASN A 137 -4.40 19.98 11.49
C ASN A 137 -4.58 21.15 10.50
N GLY A 138 -5.64 21.12 9.69
CA GLY A 138 -5.92 22.17 8.70
C GLY A 138 -5.59 21.80 7.25
N GLY A 139 -5.32 20.52 6.96
CA GLY A 139 -5.05 20.06 5.59
C GLY A 139 -6.17 20.37 4.59
N GLN A 140 -7.44 20.43 5.03
CA GLN A 140 -8.57 20.88 4.20
C GLN A 140 -8.49 22.36 3.83
N THR A 141 -8.12 23.23 4.78
CA THR A 141 -7.92 24.65 4.55
C THR A 141 -6.79 24.86 3.54
N THR A 142 -5.61 24.30 3.81
CA THR A 142 -4.41 24.44 2.97
C THR A 142 -4.65 23.94 1.54
N ALA A 143 -5.20 22.73 1.38
CA ALA A 143 -5.44 22.17 0.06
C ALA A 143 -6.58 22.88 -0.68
N SER A 144 -7.62 23.39 0.00
CA SER A 144 -8.70 24.12 -0.66
C SER A 144 -8.20 25.46 -1.19
N ILE A 145 -7.36 26.18 -0.45
CA ILE A 145 -6.69 27.40 -0.92
C ILE A 145 -5.89 27.09 -2.20
N TYR A 146 -5.02 26.09 -2.15
CA TYR A 146 -4.22 25.68 -3.32
C TYR A 146 -5.08 25.30 -4.53
N HIS A 147 -6.07 24.42 -4.34
CA HIS A 147 -6.88 23.93 -5.45
C HIS A 147 -7.77 25.01 -6.04
N THR A 148 -8.37 25.89 -5.23
CA THR A 148 -9.17 26.99 -5.75
C THR A 148 -8.31 28.01 -6.50
N ALA A 149 -7.09 28.30 -6.01
CA ALA A 149 -6.14 29.11 -6.74
C ALA A 149 -5.71 28.49 -8.08
N LYS A 150 -5.37 27.18 -8.11
CA LYS A 150 -4.88 26.53 -9.35
C LYS A 150 -5.98 26.16 -10.34
N LYS A 151 -7.09 25.59 -9.87
CA LYS A 151 -8.15 25.06 -10.73
C LYS A 151 -9.12 26.15 -11.17
N ASP A 152 -9.51 27.02 -10.24
CA ASP A 152 -10.51 28.05 -10.50
C ASP A 152 -9.87 29.39 -10.85
N LYS A 153 -8.54 29.49 -10.77
CA LYS A 153 -7.77 30.72 -10.98
C LYS A 153 -8.24 31.88 -10.09
N ALA A 154 -8.73 31.56 -8.89
CA ALA A 154 -9.18 32.57 -7.94
C ALA A 154 -7.99 33.36 -7.38
N ASP A 155 -8.21 34.65 -7.13
CA ASP A 155 -7.24 35.48 -6.42
C ASP A 155 -7.25 35.15 -4.92
N ILE A 156 -6.06 34.84 -4.39
CA ILE A 156 -5.83 34.47 -2.98
C ILE A 156 -4.94 35.48 -2.25
N SER A 157 -4.67 36.63 -2.85
CA SER A 157 -3.83 37.70 -2.28
C SER A 157 -4.36 38.24 -0.94
N ASN A 158 -5.68 38.30 -0.80
CA ASN A 158 -6.37 38.80 0.40
C ASN A 158 -6.74 37.71 1.42
N ILE A 159 -6.20 36.49 1.26
CA ILE A 159 -6.45 35.39 2.19
C ILE A 159 -5.38 35.40 3.28
N PHE A 160 -5.82 35.34 4.53
CA PHE A 160 -4.96 35.19 5.69
C PHE A 160 -5.47 34.04 6.56
N VAL A 161 -4.56 33.24 7.10
CA VAL A 161 -4.87 32.03 7.86
C VAL A 161 -4.15 32.05 9.20
N GLN A 162 -4.87 31.85 10.29
CA GLN A 162 -4.27 31.70 11.61
C GLN A 162 -3.48 30.37 11.66
N MET A 163 -2.24 30.41 12.13
CA MET A 163 -1.43 29.23 12.40
C MET A 163 -1.10 29.16 13.89
N LYS A 164 -1.40 28.01 14.52
CA LYS A 164 -0.84 27.64 15.82
C LYS A 164 0.39 26.75 15.59
N LEU A 165 1.58 27.27 15.86
CA LEU A 165 2.86 26.58 15.66
C LEU A 165 3.41 26.09 17.00
N SER A 166 3.80 24.81 17.08
CA SER A 166 4.50 24.24 18.24
C SER A 166 5.91 23.82 17.83
N VAL A 167 6.93 24.42 18.45
CA VAL A 167 8.35 24.20 18.17
C VAL A 167 8.88 23.26 19.24
N ILE A 168 9.20 22.03 18.87
CA ILE A 168 9.59 20.99 19.82
C ILE A 168 11.09 21.06 20.08
N LYS A 169 11.47 21.20 21.35
CA LYS A 169 12.86 21.41 21.79
C LYS A 169 13.63 20.11 21.99
N LYS A 170 12.95 19.00 22.29
CA LYS A 170 13.55 17.69 22.56
C LYS A 170 13.45 16.76 21.34
N PRO A 171 14.56 16.46 20.64
CA PRO A 171 14.52 15.60 19.45
C PRO A 171 13.99 14.19 19.73
N ASP A 172 14.36 13.60 20.87
CA ASP A 172 13.97 12.23 21.23
C ASP A 172 12.47 12.08 21.53
N GLU A 173 11.79 13.19 21.85
CA GLU A 173 10.34 13.21 22.13
C GLU A 173 9.52 13.75 20.95
N PHE A 174 10.17 14.14 19.85
CA PHE A 174 9.53 14.81 18.71
C PHE A 174 8.33 14.02 18.18
N ASP A 175 8.54 12.76 17.82
CA ASP A 175 7.50 11.92 17.22
C ASP A 175 6.32 11.69 18.18
N ARG A 176 6.60 11.51 19.48
CA ARG A 176 5.57 11.34 20.52
C ARG A 176 4.72 12.60 20.65
N ILE A 177 5.36 13.75 20.81
CA ILE A 177 4.69 15.05 21.01
C ILE A 177 3.89 15.44 19.77
N VAL A 178 4.45 15.27 18.56
CA VAL A 178 3.71 15.51 17.31
C VAL A 178 2.48 14.61 17.23
N SER A 179 2.62 13.32 17.53
CA SER A 179 1.51 12.36 17.51
C SER A 179 0.40 12.77 18.49
N ASP A 180 0.75 13.18 19.70
CA ASP A 180 -0.20 13.65 20.71
C ASP A 180 -0.90 14.96 20.29
N ILE A 181 -0.15 15.95 19.79
CA ILE A 181 -0.71 17.20 19.26
C ILE A 181 -1.67 16.91 18.11
N SER A 182 -1.28 16.02 17.18
CA SER A 182 -2.10 15.57 16.06
C SER A 182 -3.39 14.90 16.57
N ARG A 183 -3.31 14.02 17.57
CA ARG A 183 -4.47 13.39 18.21
C ARG A 183 -5.42 14.44 18.81
N PHE A 184 -4.92 15.31 19.68
CA PHE A 184 -5.74 16.28 20.41
C PHE A 184 -6.28 17.44 19.54
N ALA A 185 -5.55 17.83 18.49
CA ALA A 185 -6.06 18.81 17.52
C ALA A 185 -7.23 18.23 16.69
N ASN A 186 -7.29 16.91 16.53
CA ASN A 186 -8.31 16.23 15.74
C ASN A 186 -9.52 15.73 16.56
N THR A 187 -9.48 15.76 17.90
CA THR A 187 -10.58 15.28 18.78
C THR A 187 -11.86 16.11 18.77
N GLN A 188 -11.93 17.21 18.01
CA GLN A 188 -13.18 17.98 17.81
C GLN A 188 -14.15 17.34 16.79
N ASN A 189 -13.79 16.23 16.11
CA ASN A 189 -14.73 15.37 15.38
C ASN A 189 -14.43 13.89 15.68
N LYS A 190 -15.47 13.06 15.79
CA LYS A 190 -15.36 11.62 16.12
C LYS A 190 -14.41 10.89 15.14
N VAL A 191 -13.23 10.53 15.61
CA VAL A 191 -12.34 9.54 14.97
C VAL A 191 -12.86 8.16 15.37
N ASN A 192 -13.09 7.28 14.40
CA ASN A 192 -13.56 5.92 14.69
C ASN A 192 -12.35 5.06 15.08
N GLU A 193 -12.49 4.16 16.05
CA GLU A 193 -11.37 3.32 16.52
C GLU A 193 -10.72 2.50 15.40
N ALA A 194 -11.51 2.09 14.41
CA ALA A 194 -11.00 1.38 13.24
C ALA A 194 -9.91 2.19 12.50
N ASP A 195 -9.90 3.52 12.57
CA ASP A 195 -8.90 4.37 11.89
C ASP A 195 -7.50 4.25 12.50
N PHE A 196 -7.37 3.97 13.81
CA PHE A 196 -6.07 3.73 14.44
C PHE A 196 -5.42 2.41 13.99
N SER A 197 -6.21 1.44 13.55
CA SER A 197 -5.71 0.13 13.11
C SER A 197 -5.13 0.12 11.69
N ALA A 198 -5.09 1.26 11.00
CA ALA A 198 -4.62 1.31 9.61
C ALA A 198 -3.22 0.69 9.48
N ASN A 199 -2.30 0.90 10.42
CA ASN A 199 -0.93 0.37 10.33
C ASN A 199 -0.76 -1.07 10.85
N ASN A 200 -1.85 -1.80 11.08
CA ASN A 200 -1.78 -3.20 11.49
C ASN A 200 -1.06 -4.07 10.42
N PRO A 201 -0.05 -4.89 10.80
CA PRO A 201 0.77 -5.68 9.86
C PRO A 201 -0.04 -6.59 8.92
N TYR A 202 -1.11 -7.22 9.41
CA TYR A 202 -1.97 -8.11 8.62
C TYR A 202 -2.70 -7.35 7.52
N LEU A 203 -3.20 -6.15 7.81
CA LEU A 203 -3.88 -5.32 6.83
C LEU A 203 -2.91 -4.77 5.79
N VAL A 204 -1.66 -4.49 6.19
CA VAL A 204 -0.59 -4.10 5.26
C VAL A 204 -0.25 -5.26 4.33
N ALA A 205 -0.12 -6.48 4.85
CA ALA A 205 0.09 -7.68 4.03
C ALA A 205 -1.06 -7.90 3.04
N TYR A 206 -2.31 -7.81 3.51
CA TYR A 206 -3.50 -7.94 2.67
C TYR A 206 -3.55 -6.85 1.59
N GLU A 207 -3.20 -5.61 1.93
CA GLU A 207 -3.10 -4.52 0.95
C GLU A 207 -2.09 -4.84 -0.14
N LYS A 208 -0.88 -5.29 0.20
CA LYS A 208 0.16 -5.68 -0.77
C LYS A 208 -0.43 -6.69 -1.75
N ILE A 209 -0.98 -7.80 -1.26
CA ILE A 209 -1.56 -8.86 -2.10
C ILE A 209 -2.66 -8.33 -3.02
N SER A 210 -3.54 -7.45 -2.51
CA SER A 210 -4.62 -6.83 -3.30
C SER A 210 -4.13 -6.01 -4.50
N ARG A 211 -2.87 -5.55 -4.50
CA ARG A 211 -2.27 -4.82 -5.63
C ARG A 211 -1.63 -5.72 -6.67
N PHE A 212 -1.29 -6.95 -6.31
CA PHE A 212 -0.55 -7.88 -7.15
C PHE A 212 -1.42 -8.98 -7.76
N ILE A 213 -2.40 -9.51 -7.02
CA ILE A 213 -3.26 -10.57 -7.53
C ILE A 213 -4.26 -9.99 -8.54
N LEU A 214 -4.18 -10.50 -9.76
CA LEU A 214 -5.14 -10.25 -10.82
C LEU A 214 -6.34 -11.17 -10.68
N SER A 215 -7.54 -10.64 -10.92
CA SER A 215 -8.74 -11.46 -11.03
C SER A 215 -8.61 -12.42 -12.22
N PRO A 216 -9.23 -13.61 -12.14
CA PRO A 216 -9.36 -14.50 -13.27
C PRO A 216 -10.08 -13.83 -14.45
N ILE A 217 -9.75 -14.25 -15.66
CA ILE A 217 -10.54 -13.95 -16.86
C ILE A 217 -11.80 -14.81 -16.80
N THR A 218 -12.96 -14.21 -17.05
CA THR A 218 -14.25 -14.90 -17.04
C THR A 218 -14.94 -14.75 -18.38
N HIS A 219 -15.96 -15.57 -18.65
CA HIS A 219 -16.77 -15.44 -19.87
C HIS A 219 -17.45 -14.07 -20.02
N THR A 220 -17.65 -13.35 -18.91
CA THR A 220 -18.29 -12.03 -18.87
C THR A 220 -17.29 -10.88 -18.88
N ASN A 221 -16.01 -11.14 -18.58
CA ASN A 221 -14.96 -10.14 -18.57
C ASN A 221 -13.62 -10.70 -19.08
N ASN A 222 -13.25 -10.29 -20.29
CA ASN A 222 -12.00 -10.70 -20.95
C ASN A 222 -10.77 -9.93 -20.46
N MET A 223 -10.93 -8.96 -19.54
CA MET A 223 -9.83 -8.20 -18.97
C MET A 223 -9.62 -8.58 -17.51
N GLN A 224 -8.38 -8.89 -17.16
CA GLN A 224 -8.00 -9.06 -15.76
C GLN A 224 -8.03 -7.72 -15.02
N THR A 225 -8.64 -7.71 -13.85
CA THR A 225 -8.75 -6.52 -12.97
C THR A 225 -8.14 -6.80 -11.60
N CYS A 226 -8.07 -5.81 -10.73
CA CYS A 226 -7.56 -5.96 -9.38
C CYS A 226 -8.64 -5.60 -8.36
N TRP A 227 -8.87 -6.51 -7.39
CA TRP A 227 -9.65 -6.19 -6.20
C TRP A 227 -8.88 -5.24 -5.30
N PHE A 228 -9.39 -4.02 -5.14
CA PHE A 228 -8.72 -2.98 -4.38
C PHE A 228 -9.10 -3.04 -2.91
N PHE A 229 -8.12 -3.33 -2.03
CA PHE A 229 -8.32 -3.18 -0.60
C PHE A 229 -8.01 -1.74 -0.14
N GLU A 230 -8.97 -1.11 0.54
CA GLU A 230 -8.85 0.21 1.16
C GLU A 230 -8.64 0.08 2.68
N ARG A 231 -7.38 0.13 3.09
CA ARG A 231 -6.96 0.03 4.50
C ARG A 231 -7.17 1.34 5.24
N ALA A 232 -6.87 2.46 4.58
CA ALA A 232 -7.10 3.80 5.08
C ALA A 232 -8.20 4.50 4.27
N ARG A 233 -9.12 5.19 4.95
CA ARG A 233 -10.26 5.83 4.29
C ARG A 233 -9.78 6.81 3.21
N GLY A 234 -10.33 6.68 2.01
CA GLY A 234 -10.03 7.54 0.85
C GLY A 234 -8.86 7.07 -0.01
N GLN A 235 -8.17 5.99 0.34
CA GLN A 235 -7.00 5.49 -0.38
C GLN A 235 -7.29 5.22 -1.88
N TYR A 236 -8.43 4.62 -2.21
CA TYR A 236 -8.82 4.38 -3.61
C TYR A 236 -8.94 5.69 -4.39
N LYS A 237 -9.65 6.67 -3.81
CA LYS A 237 -9.88 7.97 -4.45
C LYS A 237 -8.57 8.72 -4.67
N ASN A 238 -7.65 8.63 -3.70
CA ASN A 238 -6.35 9.30 -3.75
C ASN A 238 -5.46 8.72 -4.83
N LEU A 239 -5.41 7.38 -4.91
CA LEU A 239 -4.65 6.71 -5.96
C LEU A 239 -5.23 7.02 -7.35
N ARG A 240 -6.56 7.01 -7.48
CA ARG A 240 -7.26 7.39 -8.72
C ARG A 240 -6.94 8.83 -9.15
N LEU A 241 -6.80 9.77 -8.22
CA LEU A 241 -6.43 11.16 -8.51
C LEU A 241 -4.95 11.30 -8.89
N LYS A 242 -4.06 10.50 -8.28
CA LYS A 242 -2.62 10.50 -8.56
C LYS A 242 -2.30 10.04 -9.98
N GLU A 243 -3.07 9.08 -10.51
CA GLU A 243 -2.91 8.54 -11.87
C GLU A 243 -3.29 9.55 -12.97
N GLY A 244 -4.04 10.60 -12.62
CA GLY A 244 -4.29 11.72 -13.52
C GLY A 244 -5.68 12.33 -13.35
N PHE A 245 -5.79 13.62 -13.66
CA PHE A 245 -7.05 14.37 -13.55
C PHE A 245 -7.93 14.27 -14.81
N THR A 246 -7.39 13.76 -15.92
CA THR A 246 -8.15 13.63 -17.18
C THR A 246 -9.12 12.46 -17.11
N LYS A 247 -10.26 12.58 -17.81
CA LYS A 247 -11.26 11.51 -17.87
C LYS A 247 -10.69 10.21 -18.46
N SER A 248 -9.75 10.32 -19.41
CA SER A 248 -9.07 9.17 -20.01
C SER A 248 -8.17 8.42 -19.00
N ALA A 249 -7.34 9.14 -18.24
CA ALA A 249 -6.48 8.52 -17.22
C ALA A 249 -7.32 7.87 -16.10
N GLN A 250 -8.38 8.54 -15.68
CA GLN A 250 -9.32 8.00 -14.71
C GLN A 250 -10.05 6.75 -15.21
N ASN A 251 -10.44 6.72 -16.50
CA ASN A 251 -11.05 5.55 -17.10
C ASN A 251 -10.06 4.37 -17.16
N LYS A 252 -8.79 4.62 -17.50
CA LYS A 252 -7.75 3.58 -17.48
C LYS A 252 -7.54 3.00 -16.07
N PHE A 253 -7.57 3.86 -15.06
CA PHE A 253 -7.54 3.42 -13.66
C PHE A 253 -8.77 2.59 -13.30
N ASP A 254 -9.97 3.06 -13.63
CA ASP A 254 -11.23 2.39 -13.31
C ASP A 254 -11.38 1.05 -14.09
N LEU A 255 -10.70 0.88 -15.23
CA LEU A 255 -10.57 -0.42 -15.92
C LEU A 255 -9.70 -1.41 -15.15
N LYS A 256 -8.60 -0.94 -14.55
CA LYS A 256 -7.70 -1.79 -13.74
C LYS A 256 -8.28 -2.09 -12.35
N TYR A 257 -8.88 -1.08 -11.71
CA TYR A 257 -9.46 -1.14 -10.38
C TYR A 257 -10.94 -0.74 -10.42
N PRO A 258 -11.85 -1.65 -10.83
CA PRO A 258 -13.27 -1.35 -10.87
C PRO A 258 -13.85 -0.98 -9.50
N LYS A 259 -14.75 0.01 -9.46
CA LYS A 259 -15.36 0.50 -8.20
C LYS A 259 -16.12 -0.57 -7.43
N ASN A 260 -16.73 -1.54 -8.13
CA ASN A 260 -17.45 -2.66 -7.53
C ASN A 260 -16.50 -3.71 -6.88
N GLN A 261 -15.22 -3.68 -7.24
CA GLN A 261 -14.14 -4.50 -6.69
C GLN A 261 -13.31 -3.78 -5.62
N VAL A 262 -13.84 -2.71 -5.03
CA VAL A 262 -13.24 -2.04 -3.87
C VAL A 262 -13.83 -2.63 -2.59
N ILE A 263 -12.99 -2.92 -1.61
CA ILE A 263 -13.37 -3.41 -0.28
C ILE A 263 -12.61 -2.63 0.78
N THR A 264 -13.29 -2.16 1.82
CA THR A 264 -12.70 -1.53 3.00
C THR A 264 -12.37 -2.55 4.09
N LYS A 265 -11.48 -2.21 5.04
CA LYS A 265 -11.17 -3.05 6.20
C LYS A 265 -12.41 -3.52 7.00
N VAL A 266 -13.43 -2.69 7.08
CA VAL A 266 -14.64 -2.99 7.85
C VAL A 266 -15.58 -3.91 7.07
N GLU A 267 -15.64 -3.75 5.75
CA GLU A 267 -16.35 -4.69 4.87
C GLU A 267 -15.65 -6.05 4.83
N LEU A 268 -14.31 -6.09 4.76
CA LEU A 268 -13.53 -7.33 4.85
C LEU A 268 -13.90 -8.10 6.13
N ALA A 269 -13.87 -7.43 7.28
CA ALA A 269 -14.30 -8.00 8.54
C ALA A 269 -15.77 -8.48 8.52
N LYS A 270 -16.68 -7.71 7.90
CA LYS A 270 -18.10 -8.09 7.76
C LYS A 270 -18.24 -9.40 7.01
N TYR A 271 -17.56 -9.53 5.88
CA TYR A 271 -17.70 -10.67 4.98
C TYR A 271 -17.06 -11.94 5.55
N ILE A 272 -15.89 -11.82 6.19
CA ILE A 272 -15.22 -12.97 6.81
C ILE A 272 -15.99 -13.44 8.04
N ASN A 273 -16.38 -12.53 8.95
CA ASN A 273 -17.09 -12.89 10.19
C ASN A 273 -18.51 -13.43 9.93
N ALA A 274 -19.13 -13.09 8.81
CA ALA A 274 -20.44 -13.64 8.46
C ALA A 274 -20.37 -15.09 7.94
N PHE A 275 -19.20 -15.58 7.54
CA PHE A 275 -19.08 -16.89 6.89
C PHE A 275 -18.79 -18.03 7.87
N GLN A 276 -18.13 -17.75 9.00
CA GLN A 276 -17.70 -18.79 9.94
C GLN A 276 -17.87 -18.38 11.40
N GLU A 277 -18.07 -19.40 12.23
CA GLU A 277 -18.10 -19.28 13.69
C GLU A 277 -16.69 -19.40 14.26
N VAL A 278 -16.38 -18.57 15.25
CA VAL A 278 -15.15 -18.71 16.06
C VAL A 278 -15.56 -18.65 17.52
N SER A 279 -15.24 -19.71 18.27
CA SER A 279 -15.56 -19.83 19.68
C SER A 279 -14.32 -19.58 20.53
N GLU A 280 -14.48 -18.79 21.59
CA GLU A 280 -13.48 -18.56 22.62
C GLU A 280 -14.02 -19.15 23.93
N GLY A 281 -13.61 -20.38 24.24
CA GLY A 281 -14.17 -21.14 25.35
C GLY A 281 -15.66 -21.44 25.14
N ARG A 282 -16.52 -20.94 26.04
CA ARG A 282 -17.99 -21.13 25.99
C ARG A 282 -18.73 -20.06 25.20
N LYS A 283 -18.03 -19.02 24.72
CA LYS A 283 -18.65 -17.86 24.09
C LYS A 283 -18.36 -17.86 22.60
N LEU A 284 -19.38 -17.57 21.79
CA LEU A 284 -19.20 -17.37 20.36
C LEU A 284 -18.62 -15.96 20.09
N ALA A 285 -17.30 -15.90 19.91
CA ALA A 285 -16.55 -14.67 19.65
C ALA A 285 -16.86 -14.08 18.26
N ILE A 286 -17.12 -14.95 17.28
CA ILE A 286 -17.53 -14.58 15.92
C ILE A 286 -18.75 -15.40 15.51
N GLY A 287 -19.75 -14.70 15.00
CA GLY A 287 -20.97 -15.25 14.43
C GLY A 287 -21.84 -14.14 13.84
N PRO A 288 -22.99 -14.46 13.25
CA PRO A 288 -23.81 -13.46 12.57
C PRO A 288 -24.36 -12.40 13.53
N HIS A 289 -24.62 -12.76 14.80
CA HIS A 289 -25.01 -11.83 15.85
C HIS A 289 -23.97 -10.73 16.11
N ILE A 290 -22.68 -11.01 15.92
CA ILE A 290 -21.60 -10.02 16.03
C ILE A 290 -21.61 -9.07 14.83
N VAL A 291 -21.85 -9.58 13.63
CA VAL A 291 -21.96 -8.76 12.41
C VAL A 291 -23.11 -7.76 12.54
N VAL A 292 -24.26 -8.20 13.08
CA VAL A 292 -25.46 -7.36 13.30
C VAL A 292 -25.24 -6.26 14.34
N ARG A 293 -24.27 -6.40 15.27
CA ARG A 293 -23.93 -5.35 16.26
C ARG A 293 -23.30 -4.10 15.63
N GLY A 294 -22.96 -4.16 14.35
CA GLY A 294 -22.47 -3.03 13.58
C GLY A 294 -20.98 -3.08 13.29
N ASN A 295 -20.60 -2.28 12.31
CA ASN A 295 -19.28 -2.23 11.69
C ASN A 295 -18.11 -2.13 12.68
N GLU A 296 -18.16 -1.24 13.68
CA GLU A 296 -17.07 -1.05 14.64
C GLU A 296 -16.87 -2.28 15.54
N LYS A 297 -17.96 -2.77 16.16
CA LYS A 297 -17.90 -3.94 17.04
C LYS A 297 -17.48 -5.20 16.29
N ASN A 298 -17.99 -5.39 15.08
CA ASN A 298 -17.62 -6.51 14.23
C ASN A 298 -16.13 -6.46 13.83
N TYR A 299 -15.65 -5.28 13.46
CA TYR A 299 -14.25 -5.10 13.08
C TYR A 299 -13.28 -5.39 14.23
N ALA A 300 -13.59 -4.94 15.45
CA ALA A 300 -12.79 -5.26 16.63
C ALA A 300 -12.68 -6.77 16.86
N GLN A 301 -13.79 -7.50 16.71
CA GLN A 301 -13.78 -8.97 16.83
C GLN A 301 -13.00 -9.65 15.71
N PHE A 302 -13.05 -9.12 14.48
CA PHE A 302 -12.24 -9.64 13.37
C PHE A 302 -10.74 -9.55 13.66
N ILE A 303 -10.25 -8.39 14.12
CA ILE A 303 -8.83 -8.18 14.43
C ILE A 303 -8.35 -9.11 15.54
N ASN A 304 -9.19 -9.35 16.55
CA ASN A 304 -8.78 -10.14 17.72
C ASN A 304 -8.90 -11.65 17.51
N ASN A 305 -9.85 -12.11 16.67
CA ASN A 305 -10.27 -13.51 16.66
C ASN A 305 -10.30 -14.18 15.27
N ASN A 306 -10.09 -13.45 14.17
CA ASN A 306 -10.20 -14.01 12.81
C ASN A 306 -9.00 -13.73 11.90
N LEU A 307 -7.95 -13.11 12.43
CA LEU A 307 -6.68 -13.00 11.74
C LEU A 307 -5.87 -14.29 11.98
N PRO A 308 -5.05 -14.73 11.00
CA PRO A 308 -4.15 -15.86 11.21
C PRO A 308 -3.14 -15.57 12.33
N ASP A 309 -2.54 -16.62 12.91
CA ASP A 309 -1.53 -16.45 13.97
C ASP A 309 -0.25 -15.73 13.48
N ASP A 310 -0.03 -15.69 12.16
CA ASP A 310 1.16 -15.10 11.55
C ASP A 310 0.76 -14.24 10.33
N PRO A 311 1.22 -12.98 10.22
CA PRO A 311 0.98 -12.13 9.05
C PRO A 311 1.41 -12.74 7.71
N ARG A 312 2.39 -13.66 7.68
CA ARG A 312 2.84 -14.37 6.47
C ARG A 312 1.78 -15.33 5.93
N LYS A 313 0.83 -15.77 6.77
CA LYS A 313 -0.32 -16.58 6.33
C LYS A 313 -1.37 -15.75 5.59
N ILE A 314 -1.26 -14.42 5.57
CA ILE A 314 -2.01 -13.57 4.62
C ILE A 314 -1.35 -13.77 3.25
N ASN A 315 -1.72 -14.86 2.57
CA ASN A 315 -1.21 -15.27 1.26
C ASN A 315 -2.31 -15.15 0.18
N ASN A 316 -2.04 -15.66 -1.03
CA ASN A 316 -3.01 -15.64 -2.12
C ASN A 316 -4.29 -16.40 -1.78
N VAL A 317 -4.18 -17.56 -1.12
CA VAL A 317 -5.33 -18.39 -0.74
C VAL A 317 -6.26 -17.61 0.20
N PHE A 318 -5.71 -16.98 1.24
CA PHE A 318 -6.47 -16.15 2.17
C PHE A 318 -7.17 -14.98 1.46
N PHE A 319 -6.46 -14.31 0.54
CA PHE A 319 -7.00 -13.19 -0.22
C PHE A 319 -8.15 -13.63 -1.14
N GLU A 320 -7.93 -14.65 -1.96
CA GLU A 320 -8.92 -15.22 -2.87
C GLU A 320 -10.19 -15.67 -2.12
N ASP A 321 -10.04 -16.33 -0.96
CA ASP A 321 -11.16 -16.75 -0.12
C ASP A 321 -11.94 -15.58 0.46
N SER A 322 -11.21 -14.55 0.89
CA SER A 322 -11.82 -13.31 1.41
C SER A 322 -12.63 -12.60 0.31
N ILE A 323 -12.14 -12.59 -0.93
CA ILE A 323 -12.87 -12.04 -2.06
C ILE A 323 -14.08 -12.91 -2.44
N ALA A 324 -13.95 -14.24 -2.43
CA ALA A 324 -15.07 -15.14 -2.67
C ALA A 324 -16.21 -14.90 -1.67
N LYS A 325 -15.89 -14.78 -0.38
CA LYS A 325 -16.84 -14.42 0.69
C LYS A 325 -17.46 -13.04 0.45
N CYS A 326 -16.69 -12.07 -0.03
CA CYS A 326 -17.21 -10.76 -0.44
C CYS A 326 -18.23 -10.88 -1.59
N ILE A 327 -17.94 -11.66 -2.63
CA ILE A 327 -18.83 -11.85 -3.78
C ILE A 327 -20.13 -12.52 -3.35
N LEU A 328 -20.03 -13.56 -2.51
CA LEU A 328 -21.17 -14.26 -1.93
C LEU A 328 -22.06 -13.31 -1.14
N PHE A 329 -21.48 -12.54 -0.22
CA PHE A 329 -22.22 -11.58 0.61
C PHE A 329 -22.86 -10.46 -0.22
N LYS A 330 -22.11 -9.86 -1.16
CA LYS A 330 -22.65 -8.82 -2.06
C LYS A 330 -23.79 -9.36 -2.93
N THR A 331 -23.72 -10.63 -3.34
CA THR A 331 -24.83 -11.27 -4.07
C THR A 331 -26.05 -11.42 -3.19
N ALA A 332 -25.91 -11.89 -1.95
CA ALA A 332 -27.01 -11.97 -1.01
C ALA A 332 -27.64 -10.58 -0.71
N GLU A 333 -26.83 -9.53 -0.51
CA GLU A 333 -27.34 -8.16 -0.34
C GLU A 333 -28.13 -7.68 -1.58
N LYS A 334 -27.66 -8.02 -2.78
CA LYS A 334 -28.33 -7.69 -4.04
C LYS A 334 -29.65 -8.45 -4.19
N ARG A 335 -29.64 -9.76 -3.92
CA ARG A 335 -30.82 -10.65 -4.00
C ARG A 335 -31.86 -10.31 -2.93
N TYR A 336 -31.45 -9.82 -1.77
CA TYR A 336 -32.38 -9.32 -0.76
C TYR A 336 -33.24 -8.15 -1.29
N GLY A 337 -32.68 -7.34 -2.18
CA GLY A 337 -33.37 -6.25 -2.85
C GLY A 337 -33.42 -4.94 -2.06
N VAL A 338 -34.17 -4.00 -2.62
CA VAL A 338 -34.52 -2.70 -2.05
C VAL A 338 -36.02 -2.49 -2.23
N LYS A 339 -36.64 -1.66 -1.38
CA LYS A 339 -38.08 -1.38 -1.49
C LYS A 339 -38.44 -0.86 -2.89
N PRO A 340 -39.59 -1.27 -3.47
CA PRO A 340 -40.65 -2.11 -2.87
C PRO A 340 -40.40 -3.63 -2.93
N ASP A 341 -39.45 -4.10 -3.74
CA ASP A 341 -39.25 -5.52 -4.06
C ASP A 341 -38.29 -6.26 -3.10
N SER A 342 -37.99 -5.67 -1.95
CA SER A 342 -37.13 -6.30 -0.93
C SER A 342 -37.85 -7.43 -0.21
N ILE A 343 -37.12 -8.46 0.20
CA ILE A 343 -37.65 -9.57 1.03
C ILE A 343 -38.30 -9.05 2.33
N GLY A 344 -37.77 -7.97 2.91
CA GLY A 344 -38.28 -7.34 4.12
C GLY A 344 -37.51 -6.08 4.49
N GLU A 345 -37.54 -5.69 5.77
CA GLU A 345 -36.88 -4.47 6.28
C GLU A 345 -35.57 -4.75 7.04
N MET A 346 -35.18 -6.02 7.13
CA MET A 346 -34.11 -6.53 8.01
C MET A 346 -32.84 -6.94 7.26
N ARG A 347 -32.49 -6.28 6.15
CA ARG A 347 -31.33 -6.69 5.32
C ARG A 347 -30.04 -6.88 6.13
N GLN A 348 -29.75 -5.97 7.06
CA GLN A 348 -28.55 -6.06 7.91
C GLN A 348 -28.53 -7.27 8.86
N VAL A 349 -29.67 -7.93 9.07
CA VAL A 349 -29.80 -9.14 9.89
C VAL A 349 -29.83 -10.39 9.01
N VAL A 350 -30.77 -10.42 8.06
CA VAL A 350 -31.08 -11.61 7.26
C VAL A 350 -29.87 -12.04 6.44
N VAL A 351 -29.12 -11.10 5.86
CA VAL A 351 -27.96 -11.44 5.03
C VAL A 351 -26.85 -12.12 5.84
N PRO A 352 -26.29 -11.54 6.92
CA PRO A 352 -25.29 -12.23 7.73
C PRO A 352 -25.76 -13.59 8.24
N TYR A 353 -26.99 -13.68 8.76
CA TYR A 353 -27.55 -14.92 9.28
C TYR A 353 -27.66 -16.01 8.21
N THR A 354 -28.11 -15.64 7.00
CA THR A 354 -28.22 -16.58 5.88
C THR A 354 -26.85 -17.08 5.43
N ILE A 355 -25.84 -16.22 5.37
CA ILE A 355 -24.48 -16.62 4.98
C ILE A 355 -23.87 -17.58 6.00
N SER A 356 -24.01 -17.29 7.30
CA SER A 356 -23.56 -18.19 8.37
C SER A 356 -24.31 -19.52 8.32
N LEU A 357 -25.63 -19.48 8.11
CA LEU A 357 -26.47 -20.67 8.04
C LEU A 357 -26.14 -21.53 6.82
N LEU A 358 -25.91 -20.91 5.65
CA LEU A 358 -25.46 -21.61 4.44
C LEU A 358 -24.18 -22.41 4.71
N SER A 359 -23.23 -21.82 5.44
CA SER A 359 -22.00 -22.51 5.83
C SER A 359 -22.29 -23.72 6.73
N GLN A 360 -23.18 -23.58 7.71
CA GLN A 360 -23.59 -24.65 8.62
C GLN A 360 -24.31 -25.80 7.88
N ILE A 361 -25.34 -25.51 7.09
CA ILE A 361 -26.14 -26.55 6.40
C ILE A 361 -25.33 -27.28 5.32
N THR A 362 -24.30 -26.64 4.75
CA THR A 362 -23.37 -27.27 3.80
C THR A 362 -22.19 -27.97 4.48
N ASN A 363 -22.10 -27.94 5.82
CA ASN A 363 -20.98 -28.45 6.61
C ASN A 363 -19.63 -27.84 6.17
N ASN A 364 -19.60 -26.54 5.92
CA ASN A 364 -18.45 -25.80 5.39
C ASN A 364 -17.89 -26.34 4.07
N ARG A 365 -18.70 -27.06 3.26
CA ARG A 365 -18.26 -27.64 1.98
C ARG A 365 -18.51 -26.73 0.78
N LEU A 366 -18.96 -25.50 0.95
CA LEU A 366 -19.14 -24.59 -0.17
C LEU A 366 -17.79 -24.32 -0.88
N ASP A 367 -17.71 -24.53 -2.19
CA ASP A 367 -16.51 -24.28 -2.98
C ASP A 367 -16.32 -22.77 -3.23
N ILE A 368 -15.76 -22.10 -2.22
CA ILE A 368 -15.43 -20.68 -2.30
C ILE A 368 -14.38 -20.39 -3.39
N TYR A 369 -13.53 -21.34 -3.75
CA TYR A 369 -12.55 -21.16 -4.81
C TYR A 369 -13.20 -21.12 -6.18
N LYS A 370 -14.28 -21.89 -6.40
CA LYS A 370 -15.12 -21.79 -7.61
C LYS A 370 -15.73 -20.39 -7.75
N ILE A 371 -16.21 -19.79 -6.65
CA ILE A 371 -16.73 -18.41 -6.66
C ILE A 371 -15.64 -17.41 -7.05
N TRP A 372 -14.42 -17.56 -6.50
CA TRP A 372 -13.28 -16.74 -6.91
C TRP A 372 -12.95 -16.91 -8.41
N LYS A 373 -12.83 -18.15 -8.91
CA LYS A 373 -12.53 -18.41 -10.32
C LYS A 373 -13.55 -17.78 -11.28
N ASN A 374 -14.83 -17.85 -10.92
CA ASN A 374 -15.91 -17.32 -11.75
C ASN A 374 -16.18 -15.83 -11.52
N GLN A 375 -15.63 -15.24 -10.45
CA GLN A 375 -15.92 -13.87 -9.98
C GLN A 375 -17.42 -13.60 -9.76
N GLN A 376 -18.21 -14.66 -9.55
CA GLN A 376 -19.65 -14.63 -9.33
C GLN A 376 -20.08 -15.95 -8.68
N VAL A 377 -21.27 -15.94 -8.06
CA VAL A 377 -21.95 -17.17 -7.65
C VAL A 377 -22.71 -17.78 -8.83
N SER A 378 -22.96 -19.09 -8.80
CA SER A 378 -23.83 -19.75 -9.77
C SER A 378 -25.28 -19.25 -9.65
N PRO A 379 -26.09 -19.32 -10.72
CA PRO A 379 -27.52 -19.05 -10.66
C PRO A 379 -28.23 -19.89 -9.59
N GLU A 380 -27.91 -21.18 -9.52
CA GLU A 380 -28.51 -22.14 -8.60
C GLU A 380 -28.23 -21.76 -7.13
N LEU A 381 -26.97 -21.45 -6.81
CA LEU A 381 -26.61 -20.97 -5.48
C LEU A 381 -27.25 -19.61 -5.15
N SER A 382 -27.38 -18.73 -6.16
CA SER A 382 -28.03 -17.43 -6.01
C SER A 382 -29.51 -17.55 -5.66
N ASP A 383 -30.22 -18.49 -6.30
CA ASP A 383 -31.63 -18.78 -6.04
C ASP A 383 -31.83 -19.48 -4.69
N PHE A 384 -30.96 -20.45 -4.37
CA PHE A 384 -30.94 -21.11 -3.06
C PHE A 384 -30.77 -20.10 -1.92
N ILE A 385 -29.81 -19.18 -2.04
CA ILE A 385 -29.58 -18.10 -1.05
C ILE A 385 -30.83 -17.21 -0.92
N TYR A 386 -31.49 -16.90 -2.02
CA TYR A 386 -32.69 -16.07 -2.02
C TYR A 386 -33.85 -16.72 -1.24
N GLU A 387 -34.13 -18.00 -1.50
CA GLU A 387 -35.18 -18.73 -0.78
C GLU A 387 -34.82 -18.94 0.71
N LEU A 388 -33.55 -19.20 1.02
CA LEU A 388 -33.10 -19.28 2.41
C LEU A 388 -33.26 -17.93 3.13
N MET A 389 -32.96 -16.80 2.48
CA MET A 389 -33.17 -15.47 3.06
C MET A 389 -34.65 -15.20 3.37
N LYS A 390 -35.59 -15.65 2.52
CA LYS A 390 -37.04 -15.53 2.78
C LYS A 390 -37.43 -16.30 4.04
N GLN A 391 -36.94 -17.53 4.19
CA GLN A 391 -37.19 -18.35 5.37
C GLN A 391 -36.59 -17.72 6.63
N VAL A 392 -35.33 -17.25 6.58
CA VAL A 392 -34.67 -16.60 7.73
C VAL A 392 -35.39 -15.31 8.12
N ASN A 393 -35.82 -14.49 7.15
CA ASN A 393 -36.60 -13.29 7.42
C ASN A 393 -37.90 -13.63 8.16
N GLN A 394 -38.66 -14.61 7.67
CA GLN A 394 -39.90 -15.04 8.28
C GLN A 394 -39.69 -15.62 9.69
N PHE A 395 -38.67 -16.47 9.86
CA PHE A 395 -38.32 -17.05 11.14
C PHE A 395 -38.04 -15.97 12.21
N ILE A 396 -37.27 -14.93 11.86
CA ILE A 396 -36.96 -13.86 12.80
C ILE A 396 -38.20 -13.07 13.18
N LEU A 397 -39.11 -12.81 12.23
CA LEU A 397 -40.38 -12.12 12.52
C LEU A 397 -41.28 -12.92 13.46
N GLU A 398 -41.37 -14.24 13.28
CA GLU A 398 -42.27 -15.10 14.06
C GLU A 398 -41.71 -15.48 15.43
N LYS A 399 -40.41 -15.72 15.53
CA LYS A 399 -39.78 -16.27 16.74
C LYS A 399 -39.19 -15.20 17.65
N SER A 400 -39.11 -13.94 17.21
CA SER A 400 -38.58 -12.88 18.05
C SER A 400 -39.47 -12.68 19.29
N PRO A 401 -38.91 -12.75 20.51
CA PRO A 401 -39.67 -12.55 21.74
C PRO A 401 -40.01 -11.05 21.97
N VAL A 402 -39.45 -10.17 21.14
CA VAL A 402 -39.61 -8.71 21.24
C VAL A 402 -39.99 -8.13 19.87
N SER A 403 -40.72 -7.01 19.89
CA SER A 403 -41.06 -6.26 18.67
C SER A 403 -39.82 -5.67 17.97
N HIS A 404 -38.76 -5.35 18.72
CA HIS A 404 -37.48 -4.89 18.20
C HIS A 404 -36.58 -6.06 17.75
N TYR A 405 -36.95 -6.71 16.65
CA TYR A 405 -36.27 -7.88 16.07
C TYR A 405 -34.75 -7.71 15.87
N ILE A 406 -34.27 -6.50 15.52
CA ILE A 406 -32.82 -6.25 15.31
C ILE A 406 -32.05 -6.37 16.63
N GLU A 407 -32.64 -5.93 17.76
CA GLU A 407 -31.97 -6.03 19.06
C GLU A 407 -31.88 -7.49 19.53
N TRP A 408 -32.88 -8.32 19.21
CA TRP A 408 -32.78 -9.75 19.45
C TRP A 408 -31.70 -10.39 18.58
N ALA A 409 -31.62 -10.04 17.30
CA ALA A 409 -30.61 -10.56 16.37
C ALA A 409 -29.16 -10.21 16.74
N LYS A 410 -28.91 -9.23 17.62
CA LYS A 410 -27.58 -8.93 18.17
C LYS A 410 -27.15 -9.90 19.29
N LYS A 411 -28.07 -10.74 19.79
CA LYS A 411 -27.82 -11.71 20.86
C LYS A 411 -27.47 -13.08 20.27
N GLU A 412 -26.58 -13.78 20.94
CA GLU A 412 -26.15 -15.14 20.57
C GLU A 412 -27.33 -16.13 20.61
N GLU A 413 -28.25 -15.96 21.55
CA GLU A 413 -29.48 -16.73 21.68
C GLU A 413 -30.31 -16.78 20.38
N CYS A 414 -30.39 -15.67 19.64
CA CYS A 414 -31.11 -15.64 18.36
C CYS A 414 -30.44 -16.57 17.35
N TRP A 415 -29.10 -16.56 17.30
CA TRP A 415 -28.34 -17.44 16.44
C TRP A 415 -28.49 -18.91 16.83
N ASP A 416 -28.48 -19.24 18.12
CA ASP A 416 -28.71 -20.62 18.58
C ASP A 416 -30.10 -21.13 18.19
N LYS A 417 -31.14 -20.28 18.25
CA LYS A 417 -32.48 -20.62 17.78
C LYS A 417 -32.53 -20.85 16.26
N VAL A 418 -31.77 -20.07 15.48
CA VAL A 418 -31.66 -20.26 14.04
C VAL A 418 -30.94 -21.57 13.70
N LYS A 419 -29.85 -21.90 14.41
CA LYS A 419 -29.15 -23.19 14.27
C LYS A 419 -30.01 -24.39 14.64
N GLY A 420 -30.82 -24.26 15.69
CA GLY A 420 -31.72 -25.32 16.14
C GLY A 420 -32.99 -25.48 15.31
N ASN A 421 -33.22 -24.62 14.31
CA ASN A 421 -34.40 -24.69 13.45
C ASN A 421 -34.17 -25.63 12.25
N SER A 422 -35.21 -26.34 11.85
CA SER A 422 -35.22 -27.12 10.60
C SER A 422 -35.58 -26.21 9.43
N TRP A 423 -34.71 -26.17 8.41
CA TRP A 423 -34.87 -25.33 7.22
C TRP A 423 -35.37 -26.16 6.06
N ASN A 424 -36.32 -25.63 5.28
CA ASN A 424 -36.82 -26.30 4.09
C ASN A 424 -35.88 -26.02 2.92
N VAL A 425 -34.81 -26.81 2.83
CA VAL A 425 -33.76 -26.67 1.82
C VAL A 425 -33.42 -28.02 1.20
N ASP A 426 -33.22 -28.05 -0.11
CA ASP A 426 -32.68 -29.20 -0.82
C ASP A 426 -31.23 -28.92 -1.21
N ILE A 427 -30.28 -29.52 -0.49
CA ILE A 427 -28.84 -29.32 -0.74
C ILE A 427 -28.43 -29.84 -2.13
N SER A 428 -29.21 -30.75 -2.72
CA SER A 428 -28.91 -31.27 -4.06
C SER A 428 -29.00 -30.20 -5.15
N GLU A 429 -29.79 -29.13 -4.95
CA GLU A 429 -29.90 -27.99 -5.85
C GLU A 429 -28.56 -27.26 -6.07
N ILE A 430 -27.68 -27.28 -5.07
CA ILE A 430 -26.38 -26.60 -5.09
C ILE A 430 -25.20 -27.58 -5.07
N GLN A 431 -25.44 -28.87 -5.36
CA GLN A 431 -24.40 -29.90 -5.28
C GLN A 431 -23.17 -29.58 -6.15
N ALA A 432 -23.37 -28.91 -7.30
CA ALA A 432 -22.29 -28.48 -8.19
C ALA A 432 -21.40 -27.38 -7.59
N ASP A 433 -21.86 -26.67 -6.57
CA ASP A 433 -21.14 -25.60 -5.86
C ASP A 433 -20.50 -26.07 -4.55
N LEU A 434 -20.62 -27.37 -4.22
CA LEU A 434 -19.96 -27.98 -3.08
C LEU A 434 -18.65 -28.65 -3.50
N ILE A 435 -17.69 -28.66 -2.58
CA ILE A 435 -16.41 -29.36 -2.73
C ILE A 435 -16.69 -30.86 -2.81
N ASP A 436 -16.20 -31.48 -3.89
CA ASP A 436 -16.07 -32.93 -3.97
C ASP A 436 -14.90 -33.38 -3.09
N ILE A 437 -15.20 -34.12 -2.02
CA ILE A 437 -14.22 -34.63 -1.07
C ILE A 437 -13.20 -35.55 -1.77
N LYS A 438 -13.59 -36.23 -2.85
CA LYS A 438 -12.71 -37.11 -3.63
C LYS A 438 -11.78 -36.32 -4.55
N ASN A 439 -12.15 -35.11 -4.93
CA ASN A 439 -11.39 -34.26 -5.84
C ASN A 439 -11.42 -32.80 -5.40
N PRO A 440 -10.79 -32.47 -4.26
CA PRO A 440 -10.80 -31.10 -3.75
C PRO A 440 -10.02 -30.17 -4.69
N PRO A 441 -10.42 -28.89 -4.78
CA PRO A 441 -9.74 -27.92 -5.63
C PRO A 441 -8.28 -27.75 -5.18
N LYS A 442 -7.33 -28.05 -6.08
CA LYS A 442 -5.90 -27.81 -5.84
C LYS A 442 -5.61 -26.32 -5.96
N ARG A 443 -4.93 -25.77 -4.95
CA ARG A 443 -4.51 -24.37 -4.90
C ARG A 443 -3.05 -24.32 -4.50
N ASN A 444 -2.25 -23.68 -5.34
CA ASN A 444 -0.85 -23.43 -5.01
C ASN A 444 -0.81 -22.18 -4.15
N VAL A 445 -0.30 -22.32 -2.94
CA VAL A 445 0.11 -21.16 -2.16
C VAL A 445 1.30 -20.57 -2.89
N ILE A 446 1.24 -19.28 -3.21
CA ILE A 446 2.41 -18.52 -3.63
C ILE A 446 3.25 -18.33 -2.36
N GLU A 447 4.00 -19.37 -1.99
CA GLU A 447 4.99 -19.26 -0.93
C GLU A 447 6.17 -18.44 -1.45
N GLU A 448 6.69 -17.53 -0.63
CA GLU A 448 8.08 -17.13 -0.78
C GLU A 448 8.90 -18.40 -0.49
N THR A 449 9.28 -19.13 -1.54
CA THR A 449 9.97 -20.43 -1.43
C THR A 449 11.24 -20.32 -0.57
N GLU A 450 11.71 -21.42 0.02
CA GLU A 450 13.07 -21.46 0.60
C GLU A 450 14.12 -20.99 -0.43
N ASP A 451 13.89 -21.29 -1.72
CA ASP A 451 14.66 -20.72 -2.85
C ASP A 451 14.55 -19.19 -2.96
N SER A 452 13.41 -18.58 -2.67
CA SER A 452 13.21 -17.12 -2.69
C SER A 452 13.97 -16.45 -1.54
N VAL A 453 13.96 -17.06 -0.35
CA VAL A 453 14.73 -16.57 0.81
C VAL A 453 16.23 -16.79 0.59
N ALA A 454 16.63 -17.95 0.07
CA ALA A 454 18.01 -18.23 -0.31
C ALA A 454 18.50 -17.30 -1.43
N ASN A 455 17.70 -17.05 -2.47
CA ASN A 455 18.02 -16.10 -3.53
C ASN A 455 18.11 -14.66 -3.00
N ALA A 456 17.21 -14.26 -2.10
CA ALA A 456 17.24 -12.94 -1.47
C ALA A 456 18.49 -12.76 -0.59
N ASN A 457 18.84 -13.77 0.21
CA ASN A 457 20.05 -13.75 1.02
C ASN A 457 21.30 -13.69 0.14
N HIS A 458 21.33 -14.46 -0.96
CA HIS A 458 22.45 -14.50 -1.87
C HIS A 458 22.60 -13.22 -2.72
N GLU A 459 21.49 -12.63 -3.19
CA GLU A 459 21.50 -11.30 -3.82
C GLU A 459 22.07 -10.24 -2.85
N GLU A 460 21.70 -10.32 -1.57
CA GLU A 460 22.24 -9.43 -0.54
C GLU A 460 23.73 -9.68 -0.28
N GLU A 461 24.19 -10.93 -0.28
CA GLU A 461 25.62 -11.28 -0.20
C GLU A 461 26.41 -10.68 -1.37
N ILE A 462 25.92 -10.79 -2.61
CA ILE A 462 26.56 -10.20 -3.79
C ILE A 462 26.67 -8.68 -3.64
N ILE A 463 25.58 -8.01 -3.26
CA ILE A 463 25.56 -6.56 -3.06
C ILE A 463 26.57 -6.13 -1.99
N ARG A 464 26.69 -6.91 -0.90
CA ARG A 464 27.63 -6.67 0.20
C ARG A 464 29.07 -7.01 -0.13
N SER A 465 29.30 -7.93 -1.06
CA SER A 465 30.65 -8.29 -1.54
C SER A 465 31.33 -7.15 -2.30
N ILE A 466 30.56 -6.22 -2.85
CA ILE A 466 31.08 -5.02 -3.53
C ILE A 466 31.39 -3.96 -2.46
N PRO A 467 32.67 -3.57 -2.29
CA PRO A 467 33.04 -2.60 -1.25
C PRO A 467 32.40 -1.24 -1.45
N PHE A 468 32.30 -0.45 -0.38
CA PHE A 468 31.84 0.93 -0.41
C PHE A 468 32.53 1.76 -1.51
N ALA A 469 33.86 1.67 -1.58
CA ALA A 469 34.67 2.40 -2.56
C ALA A 469 34.30 2.03 -4.00
N LEU A 470 33.99 0.76 -4.26
CA LEU A 470 33.61 0.30 -5.57
C LEU A 470 32.17 0.69 -5.93
N TRP A 471 31.22 0.67 -5.00
CA TRP A 471 29.88 1.21 -5.24
C TRP A 471 29.90 2.71 -5.59
N LYS A 472 30.81 3.49 -4.98
CA LYS A 472 31.04 4.89 -5.34
C LYS A 472 31.65 5.03 -6.74
N LYS A 473 32.56 4.14 -7.14
CA LYS A 473 33.06 4.09 -8.52
C LYS A 473 31.98 3.69 -9.52
N ILE A 474 31.10 2.74 -9.19
CA ILE A 474 29.94 2.35 -10.03
C ILE A 474 29.00 3.54 -10.24
N GLU A 475 28.73 4.31 -9.19
CA GLU A 475 27.96 5.56 -9.29
C GLU A 475 28.63 6.56 -10.25
N SER A 476 29.92 6.85 -10.04
CA SER A 476 30.68 7.78 -10.89
C SER A 476 30.75 7.31 -12.34
N TRP A 477 31.11 6.05 -12.58
CA TRP A 477 31.15 5.45 -13.91
C TRP A 477 29.80 5.52 -14.60
N GLY A 478 28.72 5.16 -13.90
CA GLY A 478 27.37 5.18 -14.45
C GLY A 478 26.87 6.58 -14.79
N LYS A 479 27.34 7.60 -14.07
CA LYS A 479 27.10 9.02 -14.34
C LYS A 479 27.92 9.51 -15.53
N ASP A 480 29.22 9.23 -15.55
CA ASP A 480 30.14 9.73 -16.57
C ASP A 480 29.89 9.10 -17.95
N THR A 481 29.28 7.91 -17.98
CA THR A 481 28.95 7.18 -19.21
C THR A 481 27.47 7.27 -19.62
N ASP A 482 26.64 7.99 -18.86
CA ASP A 482 25.17 8.03 -19.01
C ASP A 482 24.47 6.65 -19.02
N ARG A 483 25.12 5.61 -18.47
CA ARG A 483 24.59 4.23 -18.43
C ARG A 483 23.67 3.97 -17.25
N LEU A 484 23.80 4.74 -16.17
CA LEU A 484 22.86 4.71 -15.06
C LEU A 484 21.96 5.95 -15.11
N SER A 485 20.65 5.75 -15.06
CA SER A 485 19.71 6.85 -14.82
C SER A 485 19.99 7.53 -13.49
N ILE A 486 19.56 8.78 -13.32
CA ILE A 486 19.75 9.54 -12.07
C ILE A 486 19.21 8.77 -10.84
N ASN A 487 18.11 8.03 -11.01
CA ASN A 487 17.57 7.16 -9.96
C ASN A 487 18.49 5.97 -9.62
N GLN A 488 19.14 5.38 -10.63
CA GLN A 488 20.10 4.29 -10.45
C GLN A 488 21.42 4.79 -9.86
N GLN A 489 21.90 5.98 -10.24
CA GLN A 489 23.06 6.63 -9.60
C GLN A 489 22.80 6.83 -8.10
N SER A 490 21.65 7.39 -7.75
CA SER A 490 21.23 7.60 -6.35
C SER A 490 21.06 6.30 -5.58
N THR A 491 20.58 5.26 -6.25
CA THR A 491 20.47 3.92 -5.67
C THR A 491 21.87 3.32 -5.43
N ALA A 492 22.81 3.44 -6.37
CA ALA A 492 24.20 3.00 -6.18
C ALA A 492 24.87 3.72 -4.99
N PHE A 493 24.67 5.05 -4.87
CA PHE A 493 25.12 5.84 -3.73
C PHE A 493 24.55 5.31 -2.40
N ASN A 494 23.23 5.14 -2.32
CA ASN A 494 22.56 4.68 -1.08
C ASN A 494 22.99 3.25 -0.71
N THR A 495 23.13 2.37 -1.71
CA THR A 495 23.65 1.01 -1.51
C THR A 495 25.06 1.05 -0.93
N ALA A 496 25.95 1.92 -1.43
CA ALA A 496 27.30 2.08 -0.88
C ALA A 496 27.27 2.33 0.63
N PHE A 497 26.50 3.31 1.09
CA PHE A 497 26.42 3.67 2.51
C PHE A 497 25.74 2.60 3.36
N LYS A 498 24.76 1.87 2.83
CA LYS A 498 24.15 0.73 3.54
C LYS A 498 25.13 -0.43 3.72
N VAL A 499 25.94 -0.72 2.70
CA VAL A 499 27.03 -1.71 2.80
C VAL A 499 28.03 -1.26 3.86
N LYS A 500 28.51 -0.01 3.80
CA LYS A 500 29.46 0.57 4.79
C LYS A 500 28.96 0.48 6.23
N ASN A 501 27.67 0.77 6.46
CA ASN A 501 27.08 0.83 7.79
C ASN A 501 26.44 -0.50 8.24
N ASN A 502 26.62 -1.57 7.47
CA ASN A 502 26.01 -2.89 7.69
C ASN A 502 24.48 -2.84 7.96
N GLN A 503 23.75 -1.97 7.26
CA GLN A 503 22.31 -1.79 7.42
C GLN A 503 21.53 -2.83 6.61
N LYS A 504 20.36 -3.27 7.09
CA LYS A 504 19.50 -4.22 6.36
C LYS A 504 18.92 -3.62 5.07
N PHE A 505 18.83 -4.44 4.03
CA PHE A 505 18.17 -4.10 2.77
C PHE A 505 16.69 -4.53 2.80
N SER A 506 15.80 -3.69 2.28
CA SER A 506 14.44 -4.12 1.92
C SER A 506 14.43 -4.80 0.55
N ASP A 507 13.41 -5.59 0.24
CA ASP A 507 13.31 -6.29 -1.06
C ASP A 507 13.40 -5.34 -2.25
N SER A 508 12.74 -4.18 -2.17
CA SER A 508 12.78 -3.18 -3.23
C SER A 508 14.17 -2.58 -3.43
N GLU A 509 14.94 -2.41 -2.35
CA GLU A 509 16.32 -1.89 -2.44
C GLU A 509 17.26 -2.93 -3.01
N ARG A 510 17.14 -4.19 -2.56
CA ARG A 510 17.90 -5.33 -3.07
C ARG A 510 17.70 -5.49 -4.57
N SER A 511 16.45 -5.54 -5.05
CA SER A 511 16.17 -5.67 -6.49
C SER A 511 16.70 -4.49 -7.32
N LYS A 512 16.66 -3.26 -6.79
CA LYS A 512 17.19 -2.09 -7.50
C LYS A 512 18.72 -2.08 -7.55
N ALA A 513 19.37 -2.47 -6.46
CA ALA A 513 20.83 -2.64 -6.40
C ALA A 513 21.28 -3.75 -7.37
N MET A 514 20.54 -4.86 -7.43
CA MET A 514 20.82 -5.94 -8.35
C MET A 514 20.64 -5.53 -9.82
N ALA A 515 19.63 -4.72 -10.14
CA ALA A 515 19.47 -4.17 -11.49
C ALA A 515 20.65 -3.28 -11.91
N ILE A 516 21.30 -2.58 -10.97
CA ILE A 516 22.51 -1.80 -11.25
C ILE A 516 23.69 -2.71 -11.49
N PHE A 517 23.86 -3.73 -10.64
CA PHE A 517 24.87 -4.76 -10.82
C PHE A 517 24.77 -5.41 -12.21
N GLU A 518 23.57 -5.75 -12.67
CA GLU A 518 23.35 -6.29 -14.02
C GLU A 518 23.78 -5.31 -15.12
N ILE A 519 23.51 -4.00 -14.96
CA ILE A 519 23.93 -2.98 -15.94
C ILE A 519 25.46 -2.87 -15.99
N VAL A 520 26.13 -2.95 -14.83
CA VAL A 520 27.59 -2.98 -14.76
C VAL A 520 28.13 -4.23 -15.45
N CYS A 521 27.56 -5.41 -15.20
CA CYS A 521 27.92 -6.64 -15.90
C CYS A 521 27.74 -6.53 -17.43
N GLU A 522 26.69 -5.86 -17.89
CA GLU A 522 26.41 -5.69 -19.32
C GLU A 522 27.35 -4.70 -20.02
N HIS A 523 27.80 -3.65 -19.34
CA HIS A 523 28.47 -2.51 -19.98
C HIS A 523 29.90 -2.22 -19.50
N ASN A 524 30.28 -2.68 -18.31
CA ASN A 524 31.63 -2.51 -17.76
C ASN A 524 31.91 -3.54 -16.66
N ILE A 525 31.96 -4.80 -17.04
CA ILE A 525 32.17 -5.91 -16.09
C ILE A 525 33.55 -5.87 -15.44
N ASP A 526 34.56 -5.28 -16.11
CA ASP A 526 35.93 -5.15 -15.58
C ASP A 526 35.98 -4.26 -14.34
N LEU A 527 35.04 -3.34 -14.19
CA LEU A 527 34.88 -2.53 -12.98
C LEU A 527 34.66 -3.41 -11.73
N LEU A 528 34.01 -4.57 -11.87
CA LEU A 528 33.76 -5.49 -10.76
C LEU A 528 35.02 -6.28 -10.35
N SER A 529 36.03 -6.35 -11.22
CA SER A 529 37.32 -6.99 -10.93
C SER A 529 38.16 -6.18 -9.93
N GLU A 530 37.92 -4.86 -9.82
CA GLU A 530 38.61 -3.99 -8.85
C GLU A 530 38.14 -4.19 -7.40
N ALA A 531 37.14 -5.04 -7.14
CA ALA A 531 36.56 -5.21 -5.81
C ALA A 531 37.57 -5.76 -4.79
N ASP A 532 38.43 -6.68 -5.22
CA ASP A 532 39.38 -7.35 -4.33
C ASP A 532 40.58 -6.44 -4.00
N GLU A 533 40.94 -5.52 -4.90
CA GLU A 533 41.98 -4.50 -4.69
C GLU A 533 41.51 -3.34 -3.80
N LEU A 534 40.19 -3.06 -3.80
CA LEU A 534 39.56 -1.93 -3.08
C LEU A 534 38.95 -2.33 -1.72
N ALA A 535 39.07 -3.59 -1.31
CA ALA A 535 38.70 -4.03 0.03
C ALA A 535 39.70 -3.43 1.04
N GLU A 536 39.22 -2.55 1.94
CA GLU A 536 40.09 -1.95 2.96
C GLU A 536 40.68 -3.02 3.89
N PRO A 537 41.99 -3.00 4.20
CA PRO A 537 42.58 -3.87 5.21
C PRO A 537 42.27 -3.31 6.61
N ALA A 538 41.14 -3.71 7.19
CA ALA A 538 40.84 -3.45 8.60
C ALA A 538 39.97 -4.55 9.24
N LYS A 539 40.56 -5.75 9.40
CA LYS A 539 40.86 -6.37 10.71
C LYS A 539 41.35 -7.80 10.50
N GLU A 540 42.63 -7.99 10.80
CA GLU A 540 43.18 -9.26 11.25
C GLU A 540 42.40 -9.72 12.50
N GLU A 541 41.34 -10.49 12.28
CA GLU A 541 40.81 -11.53 13.17
C GLU A 541 39.60 -12.13 12.45
N ILE A 542 39.88 -13.02 11.52
CA ILE A 542 39.18 -14.27 11.13
C ILE A 542 39.91 -14.71 9.85
N ASN A 543 41.18 -15.10 10.01
CA ASN A 543 41.73 -16.17 9.17
C ASN A 543 41.17 -17.48 9.74
N LYS A 544 39.87 -17.70 9.53
CA LYS A 544 39.40 -19.04 9.19
C LYS A 544 39.17 -18.96 7.71
N GLU A 545 39.86 -19.81 6.97
CA GLU A 545 39.50 -20.19 5.61
C GLU A 545 37.97 -20.30 5.56
N VAL A 546 37.30 -19.29 5.00
CA VAL A 546 35.92 -19.47 4.58
C VAL A 546 36.05 -20.27 3.31
N GLN A 547 36.05 -21.60 3.49
CA GLN A 547 35.66 -22.51 2.43
C GLN A 547 34.31 -21.99 1.92
N VAL A 548 34.34 -21.36 0.75
CA VAL A 548 33.17 -20.98 -0.01
C VAL A 548 32.56 -22.27 -0.53
N ASP A 549 31.81 -22.97 0.32
CA ASP A 549 31.05 -24.15 -0.06
C ASP A 549 29.58 -23.78 -0.16
N ALA A 550 29.28 -22.99 -1.19
CA ALA A 550 28.00 -23.03 -1.85
C ALA A 550 28.32 -23.41 -3.30
N ASP A 551 28.57 -24.70 -3.53
CA ASP A 551 28.72 -25.25 -4.87
C ASP A 551 27.46 -24.90 -5.67
N LEU A 552 27.53 -23.81 -6.45
CA LEU A 552 26.44 -23.34 -7.32
C LEU A 552 26.15 -24.35 -8.44
N GLY A 553 26.88 -25.47 -8.49
CA GLY A 553 26.82 -26.50 -9.53
C GLY A 553 27.33 -25.98 -10.86
N ILE A 554 28.07 -24.88 -10.87
CA ILE A 554 28.61 -24.23 -12.06
C ILE A 554 30.10 -24.52 -12.14
N THR A 555 30.45 -25.51 -12.97
CA THR A 555 31.83 -25.84 -13.29
C THR A 555 32.28 -25.13 -14.57
N VAL A 556 33.59 -24.96 -14.74
CA VAL A 556 34.15 -24.43 -16.00
C VAL A 556 33.75 -25.33 -17.19
N GLU A 557 33.64 -26.64 -16.96
CA GLU A 557 33.15 -27.60 -17.97
C GLU A 557 31.69 -27.35 -18.37
N LEU A 558 30.81 -27.06 -17.41
CA LEU A 558 29.41 -26.71 -17.68
C LEU A 558 29.32 -25.36 -18.44
N ILE A 559 30.13 -24.38 -18.05
CA ILE A 559 30.23 -23.09 -18.75
C ILE A 559 30.68 -23.28 -20.21
N GLN A 560 31.65 -24.16 -20.46
CA GLN A 560 32.10 -24.52 -21.81
C GLN A 560 30.93 -25.05 -22.65
N LYS A 561 30.18 -26.02 -22.11
CA LYS A 561 29.00 -26.61 -22.77
C LYS A 561 27.92 -25.56 -23.05
N MET A 562 27.65 -24.67 -22.09
CA MET A 562 26.69 -23.57 -22.26
C MET A 562 27.11 -22.61 -23.37
N ALA A 563 28.39 -22.20 -23.39
CA ALA A 563 28.93 -21.29 -24.40
C ALA A 563 28.86 -21.93 -25.80
N ASP A 564 29.24 -23.19 -25.94
CA ASP A 564 29.18 -23.90 -27.23
C ASP A 564 27.75 -24.17 -27.70
N TRP A 565 26.84 -24.49 -26.78
CA TRP A 565 25.43 -24.72 -27.12
C TRP A 565 24.74 -23.43 -27.58
N ASP A 566 25.05 -22.30 -26.95
CA ASP A 566 24.47 -21.01 -27.29
C ASP A 566 25.16 -20.33 -28.49
N LYS A 567 26.40 -20.72 -28.84
CA LYS A 567 27.21 -20.14 -29.94
C LYS A 567 26.48 -20.00 -31.27
N ARG A 568 25.63 -20.96 -31.62
CA ARG A 568 24.81 -20.95 -32.85
C ARG A 568 23.35 -20.53 -32.61
N ARG A 569 22.87 -20.62 -31.37
CA ARG A 569 21.46 -20.40 -31.01
C ARG A 569 21.17 -18.96 -30.60
N ARG A 570 22.18 -18.24 -30.09
CA ARG A 570 22.11 -16.82 -29.68
C ARG A 570 20.88 -16.52 -28.81
N ILE A 571 20.62 -17.40 -27.85
CA ILE A 571 19.55 -17.26 -26.87
C ILE A 571 19.98 -16.29 -25.76
N LEU A 572 21.25 -16.33 -25.36
CA LEU A 572 21.80 -15.34 -24.42
C LEU A 572 22.07 -14.02 -25.13
N LYS A 573 22.08 -12.94 -24.34
CA LYS A 573 22.57 -11.64 -24.83
C LYS A 573 24.06 -11.73 -25.14
N ASP A 574 24.52 -10.94 -26.09
CA ASP A 574 25.92 -10.95 -26.58
C ASP A 574 26.96 -10.85 -25.45
N TRP A 575 26.69 -10.04 -24.42
CA TRP A 575 27.58 -9.90 -23.26
C TRP A 575 27.57 -11.14 -22.34
N GLN A 576 26.42 -11.77 -22.14
CA GLN A 576 26.30 -12.99 -21.33
C GLN A 576 27.09 -14.13 -21.98
N TRP A 577 26.94 -14.28 -23.30
CA TRP A 577 27.72 -15.25 -24.06
C TRP A 577 29.22 -14.94 -24.03
N LYS A 578 29.60 -13.67 -24.15
CA LYS A 578 31.00 -13.23 -24.06
C LYS A 578 31.63 -13.60 -22.71
N VAL A 579 30.92 -13.39 -21.61
CA VAL A 579 31.39 -13.76 -20.26
C VAL A 579 31.56 -15.29 -20.14
N LEU A 580 30.59 -16.08 -20.60
CA LEU A 580 30.74 -17.54 -20.61
C LEU A 580 31.94 -18.00 -21.45
N ASN A 581 32.14 -17.40 -22.63
CA ASN A 581 33.24 -17.74 -23.52
C ASN A 581 34.61 -17.31 -22.97
N GLU A 582 34.71 -16.19 -22.26
CA GLU A 582 35.95 -15.75 -21.61
C GLU A 582 36.34 -16.66 -20.45
N VAL A 583 35.36 -17.13 -19.67
CA VAL A 583 35.60 -18.14 -18.61
C VAL A 583 35.94 -19.50 -19.21
N ALA A 584 35.21 -19.95 -20.23
CA ALA A 584 35.46 -21.22 -20.93
C ALA A 584 36.85 -21.26 -21.60
N THR A 585 37.32 -20.14 -22.16
CA THR A 585 38.65 -20.06 -22.80
C THR A 585 39.79 -19.78 -21.81
N GLY A 586 39.51 -19.73 -20.50
CA GLY A 586 40.50 -19.47 -19.46
C GLY A 586 41.03 -18.03 -19.44
N LYS A 587 40.41 -17.11 -20.19
CA LYS A 587 40.78 -15.68 -20.20
C LYS A 587 40.32 -14.96 -18.94
N ARG A 588 39.38 -15.53 -18.19
CA ARG A 588 38.87 -15.01 -16.92
C ARG A 588 38.66 -16.17 -15.94
N GLN A 589 39.12 -16.02 -14.70
CA GLN A 589 38.90 -17.03 -13.65
C GLN A 589 37.45 -17.01 -13.18
N LEU A 590 36.90 -18.19 -12.88
CA LEU A 590 35.55 -18.34 -12.34
C LEU A 590 35.59 -18.08 -10.83
N ASP A 591 35.07 -16.92 -10.41
CA ASP A 591 34.85 -16.58 -9.01
C ASP A 591 33.36 -16.70 -8.63
N SER A 592 33.03 -16.52 -7.34
CA SER A 592 31.67 -16.63 -6.82
C SER A 592 30.69 -15.63 -7.46
N ARG A 593 31.19 -14.46 -7.90
CA ARG A 593 30.40 -13.39 -8.54
C ARG A 593 30.02 -13.79 -9.98
N LEU A 594 30.97 -14.32 -10.74
CA LEU A 594 30.77 -14.80 -12.10
C LEU A 594 29.95 -16.10 -12.14
N ALA A 595 30.11 -16.97 -11.13
CA ALA A 595 29.34 -18.21 -11.03
C ALA A 595 27.83 -17.96 -10.97
N TRP A 596 27.36 -16.90 -10.30
CA TRP A 596 25.96 -16.51 -10.31
C TRP A 596 25.47 -16.03 -11.68
N GLY A 597 26.26 -15.17 -12.35
CA GLY A 597 25.95 -14.71 -13.70
C GLY A 597 25.82 -15.88 -14.68
N CYS A 598 26.74 -16.85 -14.57
CA CYS A 598 26.70 -18.09 -15.32
C CYS A 598 25.47 -18.95 -14.95
N LYS A 599 25.08 -19.04 -13.67
CA LYS A 599 23.87 -19.75 -13.24
C LYS A 599 22.59 -19.14 -13.81
N LYS A 600 22.48 -17.82 -13.87
CA LYS A 600 21.33 -17.16 -14.51
C LYS A 600 21.29 -17.42 -16.02
N SER A 601 22.45 -17.42 -16.68
CA SER A 601 22.54 -17.88 -18.07
C SER A 601 22.09 -19.33 -18.20
N LEU A 602 22.48 -20.21 -17.28
CA LEU A 602 22.05 -21.61 -17.28
C LEU A 602 20.52 -21.75 -17.12
N ASP A 603 19.89 -20.99 -16.22
CA ASP A 603 18.43 -20.99 -16.03
C ASP A 603 17.68 -20.56 -17.30
N ILE A 604 18.21 -19.56 -18.02
CA ILE A 604 17.68 -19.10 -19.31
C ILE A 604 17.81 -20.22 -20.36
N LEU A 605 18.99 -20.84 -20.45
CA LEU A 605 19.25 -21.92 -21.40
C LEU A 605 18.41 -23.17 -21.09
N LYS A 606 18.22 -23.54 -19.82
CA LYS A 606 17.38 -24.68 -19.39
C LYS A 606 15.92 -24.48 -19.79
N LYS A 607 15.38 -23.27 -19.65
CA LYS A 607 14.02 -22.92 -20.12
C LYS A 607 13.88 -23.03 -21.64
N GLN A 608 14.99 -22.99 -22.39
CA GLN A 608 15.04 -23.12 -23.83
C GLN A 608 15.55 -24.50 -24.30
N GLY A 609 15.62 -25.48 -23.39
CA GLY A 609 15.91 -26.88 -23.73
C GLY A 609 17.38 -27.30 -23.62
N PHE A 610 18.22 -26.56 -22.91
CA PHE A 610 19.57 -27.02 -22.54
C PHE A 610 19.46 -28.09 -21.42
N THR A 611 19.93 -29.31 -21.70
CA THR A 611 19.76 -30.49 -20.82
C THR A 611 21.06 -31.02 -20.23
N GLU A 612 22.20 -30.41 -20.53
CA GLU A 612 23.49 -30.84 -19.98
C GLU A 612 23.67 -30.32 -18.55
N VAL A 613 24.22 -31.19 -17.69
CA VAL A 613 24.53 -30.93 -16.27
C VAL A 613 26.04 -30.83 -16.11
#